data_AF-A0A163V415-F1
#
_entry.id   AF-A0A163V415-F1
#
_cell.length_a   1.000
_cell.length_b   1.000
_cell.length_c   1.000
_cell.angle_alpha   90.00
_cell.angle_beta   90.00
_cell.angle_gamma   90.00
#
_symmetry.space_group_name_H-M   'P 1'
#
loop_
_entity.id
_entity.type
_entity.pdbx_description
1 polymer ?
#
loop_
_entity_poly.entity_id
_entity_poly.type
_entity_poly.pdbx_seq_one_letter_code
_entity_poly.pdbx_strand_id
1 'polypeptide(L)'
;MKIKPPRQAQEWSCSPHRQSIGNAVSSPGIRFNKKTHINCGSSARMAGDVCFPTYGQFFYLACASLNPHTSLCKKLFPAIDEWHDRLAAKELSPGDPIKPTVAENLFVPVIMMFRKTFIQDSVLMMELHPYYPIWQHSIFSDPAYLSFKRQVQIIA
;
A
#
# COMPACT_ATOMS: atom_id res chain seq x y z
N MET A 1 -31.32 22.54 11.40
CA MET A 1 -30.57 21.26 11.24
C MET A 1 -29.39 21.26 12.19
N LYS A 2 -29.31 20.31 13.14
CA LYS A 2 -28.12 20.12 14.01
C LYS A 2 -27.08 19.30 13.24
N ILE A 3 -25.93 19.89 12.95
CA ILE A 3 -24.80 19.20 12.32
C ILE A 3 -24.17 18.29 13.38
N LYS A 4 -24.10 16.99 13.09
CA LYS A 4 -23.48 15.99 13.97
C LYS A 4 -21.96 16.25 14.00
N PRO A 5 -21.30 16.25 15.17
CA PRO A 5 -19.87 16.49 15.23
C PRO A 5 -19.10 15.39 14.47
N PRO A 6 -17.92 15.70 13.90
CA PRO A 6 -17.09 14.70 13.24
C PRO A 6 -16.81 13.56 14.22
N ARG A 7 -16.93 12.31 13.74
CA ARG A 7 -16.48 11.15 14.52
C ARG A 7 -15.02 11.38 14.90
N GLN A 8 -14.73 11.49 16.19
CA GLN A 8 -13.34 11.44 16.63
C GLN A 8 -12.79 10.07 16.22
N ALA A 9 -11.70 10.08 15.44
CA ALA A 9 -10.97 8.88 15.12
C ALA A 9 -10.42 8.30 16.43
N GLN A 10 -10.61 6.99 16.64
CA GLN A 10 -10.06 6.32 17.80
C GLN A 10 -8.53 6.34 17.68
N GLU A 11 -7.89 7.19 18.46
CA GLU A 11 -6.44 7.26 18.52
C GLU A 11 -5.93 5.92 19.10
N TRP A 12 -5.19 5.17 18.28
CA TRP A 12 -4.61 3.92 18.75
C TRP A 12 -3.54 4.23 19.79
N SER A 13 -3.66 3.63 20.98
CA SER A 13 -2.64 3.83 22.01
C SER A 13 -1.31 3.24 21.57
N CYS A 14 -0.20 3.90 21.92
CA CYS A 14 1.15 3.42 21.58
C CYS A 14 1.51 2.08 22.25
N SER A 15 0.76 1.69 23.29
CA SER A 15 1.04 0.48 24.08
C SER A 15 0.79 -0.83 23.30
N PRO A 16 -0.39 -1.05 22.69
CA PRO A 16 -0.62 -2.15 21.75
C PRO A 16 0.37 -2.19 20.59
N HIS A 17 0.72 -1.04 20.01
CA HIS A 17 1.70 -0.95 18.92
C HIS A 17 3.08 -1.47 19.35
N ARG A 18 3.57 -1.02 20.51
CA ARG A 18 4.83 -1.48 21.10
C ARG A 18 4.81 -2.99 21.39
N GLN A 19 3.71 -3.51 21.91
CA GLN A 19 3.59 -4.93 22.24
C GLN A 19 3.57 -5.78 20.96
N SER A 20 2.87 -5.32 19.92
CA SER A 20 2.85 -5.97 18.61
C SER A 20 4.25 -6.07 17.99
N ILE A 21 5.03 -4.98 18.01
CA ILE A 21 6.42 -4.99 17.51
C ILE A 21 7.27 -5.98 18.32
N GLY A 22 7.17 -5.94 19.65
CA GLY A 22 7.92 -6.85 20.53
C GLY A 22 7.66 -8.32 20.21
N ASN A 23 6.39 -8.68 19.99
CA ASN A 23 5.99 -10.04 19.63
C ASN A 23 6.49 -10.43 18.24
N ALA A 24 6.32 -9.55 17.25
CA ALA A 24 6.74 -9.81 15.87
C ALA A 24 8.26 -10.05 15.75
N VAL A 25 9.07 -9.27 16.48
CA VAL A 25 10.54 -9.41 16.49
C VAL A 25 10.97 -10.66 17.28
N SER A 26 10.30 -10.98 18.37
CA SER A 26 10.66 -12.14 19.19
C SER A 26 10.27 -13.48 18.54
N SER A 27 9.24 -13.49 17.68
CA SER A 27 8.77 -14.69 16.99
C SER A 27 9.85 -15.41 16.16
N PRO A 28 10.70 -14.73 15.36
CA PRO A 28 11.85 -15.34 14.69
C PRO A 28 13.10 -15.46 15.58
N GLY A 29 12.99 -15.25 16.90
CA GLY A 29 14.11 -15.34 17.84
C GLY A 29 15.01 -14.10 17.91
N ILE A 30 14.60 -12.97 17.32
CA ILE A 30 15.37 -11.73 17.37
C ILE A 30 15.15 -11.07 18.73
N ARG A 31 16.25 -10.63 19.36
CA ARG A 31 16.18 -9.96 20.66
C ARG A 31 15.53 -8.58 20.53
N PHE A 32 14.41 -8.40 21.20
CA PHE A 32 13.75 -7.09 21.28
C PHE A 32 14.45 -6.15 22.28
N ASN A 33 14.86 -4.97 21.82
CA ASN A 33 15.31 -3.87 22.65
C ASN A 33 14.48 -2.60 22.36
N LYS A 34 13.84 -2.05 23.40
CA LYS A 34 13.02 -0.82 23.31
C LYS A 34 13.82 0.36 22.73
N LYS A 35 15.11 0.49 23.08
CA LYS A 35 15.95 1.61 22.67
C LYS A 35 16.22 1.62 21.17
N THR A 36 16.41 0.44 20.57
CA THR A 36 16.73 0.29 19.14
C THR A 36 15.48 0.20 18.27
N HIS A 37 14.44 -0.52 18.73
CA HIS A 37 13.28 -0.83 17.91
C HIS A 37 12.09 0.12 18.10
N ILE A 38 12.12 1.01 19.11
CA ILE A 38 11.07 2.01 19.35
C ILE A 38 11.63 3.41 19.53
N ASN A 39 12.62 3.57 20.42
CA ASN A 39 13.14 4.88 20.79
C ASN A 39 14.28 5.37 19.89
N CYS A 40 14.54 4.70 18.76
CA CYS A 40 15.49 5.20 17.78
C CYS A 40 14.86 6.46 17.15
N GLY A 41 15.10 7.61 17.77
CA GLY A 41 14.71 8.90 17.19
C GLY A 41 15.34 9.05 15.82
N SER A 42 14.73 9.86 14.96
CA SER A 42 15.02 10.09 13.53
C SER A 42 16.46 10.45 13.13
N SER A 43 17.45 10.35 14.04
CA SER A 43 18.89 10.45 13.79
C SER A 43 19.53 9.14 13.31
N ALA A 44 18.77 8.08 13.03
CA ALA A 44 19.22 7.08 12.07
C ALA A 44 19.28 7.78 10.71
N ARG A 45 20.43 8.37 10.39
CA ARG A 45 20.73 8.86 9.04
C ARG A 45 20.41 7.69 8.11
N MET A 46 19.50 7.87 7.16
CA MET A 46 19.23 6.90 6.08
C MET A 46 20.45 6.81 5.14
N ALA A 47 21.57 6.33 5.67
CA ALA A 47 22.74 5.95 4.92
C ALA A 47 22.82 4.41 5.02
N GLY A 48 22.01 3.74 4.19
CA GLY A 48 22.10 2.29 3.99
C GLY A 48 20.83 1.46 4.26
N ASP A 49 19.66 2.06 4.48
CA ASP A 49 18.46 1.33 4.96
C ASP A 49 17.34 1.17 3.93
N VAL A 50 17.67 1.31 2.64
CA VAL A 50 17.02 0.44 1.67
C VAL A 50 18.07 -0.61 1.38
N CYS A 51 17.71 -1.89 1.50
CA CYS A 51 18.57 -3.05 1.27
C CYS A 51 18.98 -3.14 -0.23
N PHE A 52 19.68 -2.12 -0.70
CA PHE A 52 20.36 -2.06 -1.97
C PHE A 52 21.84 -2.23 -1.64
N PRO A 53 22.43 -3.41 -1.92
CA PRO A 53 23.86 -3.57 -1.76
C PRO A 53 24.58 -2.53 -2.63
N THR A 54 25.61 -1.89 -2.07
CA THR A 54 26.53 -0.99 -2.77
C THR A 54 27.29 -1.70 -3.91
N TYR A 55 27.26 -3.04 -3.94
CA TYR A 55 27.72 -3.88 -5.03
C TYR A 55 26.52 -4.44 -5.82
N GLY A 56 26.12 -3.71 -6.87
CA GLY A 56 25.58 -4.17 -8.18
C GLY A 56 24.55 -5.30 -8.31
N GLN A 57 24.11 -5.96 -7.24
CA GLN A 57 23.29 -7.15 -7.27
C GLN A 57 21.99 -6.85 -6.54
N PHE A 58 21.07 -6.27 -7.28
CA PHE A 58 19.78 -5.85 -6.77
C PHE A 58 18.96 -7.07 -6.32
N PHE A 59 18.59 -7.15 -5.03
CA PHE A 59 17.49 -7.99 -4.58
C PHE A 59 16.17 -7.27 -4.88
N TYR A 60 15.84 -7.10 -6.16
CA TYR A 60 14.45 -6.91 -6.50
C TYR A 60 13.75 -8.23 -6.20
N LEU A 61 12.71 -8.22 -5.36
CA LEU A 61 11.59 -9.12 -5.66
C LEU A 61 11.32 -8.88 -7.14
N ALA A 62 11.45 -9.89 -7.98
CA ALA A 62 11.14 -9.74 -9.39
C ALA A 62 9.66 -9.39 -9.45
N CYS A 63 9.36 -8.08 -9.46
CA CYS A 63 8.03 -7.60 -9.79
C CYS A 63 7.68 -8.32 -11.08
N ALA A 64 6.50 -8.94 -11.16
CA ALA A 64 6.06 -9.52 -12.41
C ALA A 64 6.28 -8.46 -13.50
N SER A 65 7.11 -8.76 -14.49
CA SER A 65 7.50 -7.80 -15.54
C SER A 65 6.30 -7.29 -16.34
N LEU A 66 5.17 -7.98 -16.17
CA LEU A 66 3.88 -7.66 -16.74
C LEU A 66 3.15 -6.62 -15.89
N ASN A 67 2.77 -5.53 -16.54
CA ASN A 67 1.86 -4.55 -15.95
C ASN A 67 0.42 -5.07 -16.04
N PRO A 68 -0.35 -5.08 -14.93
CA PRO A 68 -1.75 -5.45 -14.95
C PRO A 68 -2.55 -4.45 -15.78
N HIS A 69 -3.62 -4.93 -16.39
CA HIS A 69 -4.44 -4.10 -17.24
C HIS A 69 -5.05 -2.92 -16.44
N THR A 70 -5.04 -1.71 -17.02
CA THR A 70 -5.52 -0.50 -16.32
C THR A 70 -6.97 -0.65 -15.85
N SER A 71 -7.84 -1.30 -16.62
CA SER A 71 -9.24 -1.51 -16.21
C SER A 71 -9.38 -2.41 -14.97
N LEU A 72 -8.43 -3.34 -14.76
CA LEU A 72 -8.39 -4.15 -13.57
C LEU A 72 -7.91 -3.33 -12.37
N CYS A 73 -6.87 -2.51 -12.55
CA CYS A 73 -6.37 -1.61 -11.50
C CYS A 73 -7.45 -0.63 -11.01
N LYS A 74 -8.27 -0.09 -11.92
CA LYS A 74 -9.37 0.83 -11.58
C LYS A 74 -10.46 0.20 -10.70
N LYS A 75 -10.59 -1.13 -10.70
CA LYS A 75 -11.51 -1.84 -9.79
C LYS A 75 -11.05 -1.78 -8.33
N LEU A 76 -9.76 -1.53 -8.08
CA LEU A 76 -9.23 -1.34 -6.74
C LEU A 76 -9.28 0.15 -6.37
N PHE A 77 -9.97 0.52 -5.30
CA PHE A 77 -10.18 1.91 -4.88
C PHE A 77 -10.81 2.84 -5.95
N PRO A 78 -11.93 2.48 -6.60
CA PRO A 78 -12.44 3.15 -7.82
C PRO A 78 -12.60 4.68 -7.71
N ALA A 79 -12.92 5.19 -6.52
CA ALA A 79 -13.04 6.63 -6.26
C ALA A 79 -11.77 7.44 -6.60
N ILE A 80 -10.58 6.83 -6.59
CA ILE A 80 -9.33 7.54 -6.86
C ILE A 80 -9.26 8.09 -8.28
N ASP A 81 -9.91 7.44 -9.26
CA ASP A 81 -9.94 7.97 -10.63
C ASP A 81 -10.78 9.27 -10.71
N GLU A 82 -11.93 9.30 -10.03
CA GLU A 82 -12.75 10.51 -9.92
C GLU A 82 -11.97 11.64 -9.22
N TRP A 83 -11.26 11.33 -8.14
CA TRP A 83 -10.46 12.31 -7.40
C TRP A 83 -9.31 12.84 -8.24
N HIS A 84 -8.65 11.97 -9.01
CA HIS A 84 -7.61 12.37 -9.95
C HIS A 84 -8.15 13.32 -11.03
N ASP A 85 -9.31 13.00 -11.63
CA ASP A 85 -9.93 13.82 -12.66
C ASP A 85 -10.38 15.19 -12.11
N ARG A 86 -10.93 15.23 -10.89
CA ARG A 86 -11.29 16.48 -10.20
C ARG A 86 -10.08 17.36 -9.90
N LEU A 87 -8.98 16.77 -9.45
CA LEU A 87 -7.72 17.50 -9.23
C LEU A 87 -7.15 18.05 -10.55
N ALA A 88 -7.20 17.26 -11.63
CA ALA A 88 -6.74 17.67 -12.95
C ALA A 88 -7.59 18.80 -13.54
N ALA A 89 -8.90 18.75 -13.36
CA ALA A 89 -9.85 19.76 -13.84
C ALA A 89 -9.77 21.08 -13.06
N LYS A 90 -9.05 21.13 -11.93
CA LYS A 90 -9.04 22.26 -10.98
C LYS A 90 -10.46 22.73 -10.62
N GLU A 91 -11.44 21.82 -10.71
CA GLU A 91 -12.84 22.12 -10.44
C GLU A 91 -13.04 22.24 -8.92
N LEU A 92 -12.82 23.45 -8.42
CA LEU A 92 -13.49 23.92 -7.22
C LEU A 92 -14.97 24.09 -7.61
N SER A 93 -15.79 23.07 -7.36
CA SER A 93 -17.24 23.24 -7.41
C SER A 93 -17.62 24.46 -6.56
N PRO A 94 -18.45 25.41 -7.05
CA PRO A 94 -18.83 26.61 -6.32
C PRO A 94 -19.74 26.23 -5.15
N GLY A 95 -19.13 25.73 -4.07
CA GLY A 95 -19.80 25.15 -2.91
C GLY A 95 -19.02 24.04 -2.22
N ASP A 96 -17.97 23.48 -2.84
CA ASP A 96 -17.12 22.46 -2.21
C ASP A 96 -16.05 23.11 -1.31
N PRO A 97 -15.91 22.69 -0.04
CA PRO A 97 -14.94 23.25 0.89
C PRO A 97 -13.49 22.77 0.66
N ILE A 98 -13.25 21.85 -0.29
CA ILE A 98 -11.96 21.19 -0.46
C ILE A 98 -11.12 21.96 -1.48
N LYS A 99 -10.18 22.78 -0.97
CA LYS A 99 -9.08 23.30 -1.78
C LYS A 99 -8.07 22.16 -2.01
N PRO A 100 -7.67 21.87 -3.25
CA PRO A 100 -6.65 20.85 -3.52
C PRO A 100 -5.37 21.20 -2.74
N THR A 101 -5.09 20.40 -1.71
CA THR A 101 -3.94 20.59 -0.81
C THR A 101 -2.74 19.82 -1.34
N VAL A 102 -1.50 20.27 -1.06
CA VAL A 102 -0.26 19.59 -1.50
C VAL A 102 -0.27 18.09 -1.17
N ALA A 103 -0.82 17.73 0.00
CA ALA A 103 -0.97 16.34 0.41
C ALA A 103 -1.90 15.53 -0.52
N GLU A 104 -3.02 16.09 -0.96
CA GLU A 104 -3.97 15.41 -1.84
C GLU A 104 -3.38 15.19 -3.24
N ASN A 105 -2.68 16.21 -3.77
CA ASN A 105 -1.99 16.15 -5.06
C ASN A 105 -0.88 15.09 -5.10
N LEU A 106 -0.28 14.75 -3.95
CA LEU A 106 0.76 13.72 -3.86
C LEU A 106 0.20 12.35 -3.48
N PHE A 107 -0.88 12.30 -2.68
CA PHE A 107 -1.45 11.06 -2.18
C PHE A 107 -2.23 10.30 -3.27
N VAL A 108 -2.99 11.00 -4.11
CA VAL A 108 -3.78 10.37 -5.18
C VAL A 108 -2.89 9.57 -6.15
N PRO A 109 -1.78 10.12 -6.68
CA PRO A 109 -0.83 9.34 -7.49
C PRO A 109 -0.21 8.14 -6.77
N VAL A 110 0.08 8.27 -5.47
CA VAL A 110 0.63 7.17 -4.66
C VAL A 110 -0.34 6.00 -4.60
N ILE A 111 -1.64 6.25 -4.41
CA ILE A 111 -2.64 5.20 -4.42
C ILE A 111 -2.78 4.58 -5.82
N MET A 112 -2.70 5.38 -6.89
CA MET A 112 -2.70 4.84 -8.26
C MET A 112 -1.52 3.90 -8.54
N MET A 113 -0.33 4.25 -8.04
CA MET A 113 0.85 3.40 -8.12
C MET A 113 0.66 2.13 -7.28
N PHE A 114 0.12 2.28 -6.06
CA PHE A 114 -0.17 1.16 -5.17
C PHE A 114 -1.15 0.15 -5.80
N ARG A 115 -2.16 0.61 -6.54
CA ARG A 115 -3.08 -0.30 -7.26
C ARG A 115 -2.33 -1.23 -8.22
N LYS A 116 -1.34 -0.71 -8.94
CA LYS A 116 -0.55 -1.49 -9.91
C LYS A 116 0.33 -2.49 -9.18
N THR A 117 1.14 -2.02 -8.22
CA THR A 117 2.08 -2.86 -7.49
C THR A 117 1.36 -3.94 -6.69
N PHE A 118 0.22 -3.61 -6.08
CA PHE A 118 -0.58 -4.57 -5.34
C PHE A 118 -1.10 -5.72 -6.23
N ILE A 119 -1.62 -5.42 -7.41
CA ILE A 119 -2.12 -6.46 -8.35
C ILE A 119 -0.96 -7.23 -9.00
N GLN A 120 0.19 -6.60 -9.22
CA GLN A 120 1.40 -7.27 -9.70
C GLN A 120 1.88 -8.32 -8.69
N ASP A 121 2.07 -7.88 -7.45
CA ASP A 121 2.66 -8.72 -6.40
C ASP A 121 1.65 -9.72 -5.83
N SER A 122 0.34 -9.50 -6.01
CA SER A 122 -0.69 -10.41 -5.50
C SER A 122 -0.57 -11.81 -6.09
N VAL A 123 -0.08 -11.97 -7.32
CA VAL A 123 0.11 -13.30 -7.93
C VAL A 123 1.09 -14.13 -7.11
N LEU A 124 2.28 -13.57 -6.82
CA LEU A 124 3.31 -14.20 -6.00
C LEU A 124 2.85 -14.36 -4.55
N MET A 125 2.22 -13.33 -3.98
CA MET A 125 1.74 -13.36 -2.59
C MET A 125 0.63 -14.39 -2.38
N MET A 126 -0.19 -14.67 -3.40
CA MET A 126 -1.18 -15.76 -3.36
C MET A 126 -0.53 -17.16 -3.36
N GLU A 127 0.63 -17.32 -3.99
CA GLU A 127 1.38 -18.58 -3.99
C GLU A 127 2.09 -18.80 -2.65
N LEU A 128 2.70 -17.74 -2.09
CA LEU A 128 3.38 -17.79 -0.80
C LEU A 128 2.41 -17.91 0.38
N HIS A 129 1.24 -17.27 0.29
CA HIS A 129 0.28 -17.15 1.41
C HIS A 129 -1.17 -17.39 0.95
N PRO A 130 -1.53 -18.60 0.51
CA PRO A 130 -2.84 -18.89 -0.10
C PRO A 130 -4.05 -18.68 0.82
N TYR A 131 -3.84 -18.65 2.14
CA TYR A 131 -4.91 -18.57 3.14
C TYR A 131 -5.22 -17.15 3.62
N TYR A 132 -4.62 -16.10 3.05
CA TYR A 132 -4.97 -14.74 3.47
C TYR A 132 -6.39 -14.35 3.07
N PRO A 133 -7.19 -13.75 4.00
CA PRO A 133 -8.57 -13.36 3.73
C PRO A 133 -8.72 -12.39 2.56
N ILE A 134 -7.68 -11.60 2.26
CA ILE A 134 -7.69 -10.62 1.17
C ILE A 134 -7.97 -11.28 -0.19
N TRP A 135 -7.57 -12.53 -0.39
CA TRP A 135 -7.78 -13.27 -1.64
C TRP A 135 -9.23 -13.66 -1.91
N GLN A 136 -10.11 -13.55 -0.90
CA GLN A 136 -11.56 -13.78 -1.06
C GLN A 136 -12.26 -12.60 -1.75
N HIS A 137 -11.58 -11.48 -1.94
CA HIS A 137 -12.14 -10.33 -2.62
C HIS A 137 -12.44 -10.64 -4.09
N SER A 138 -13.59 -10.20 -4.59
CA SER A 138 -14.11 -10.53 -5.93
C SER A 138 -13.15 -10.14 -7.07
N ILE A 139 -12.28 -9.15 -6.86
CA ILE A 139 -11.24 -8.75 -7.82
C ILE A 139 -10.31 -9.91 -8.21
N PHE A 140 -10.06 -10.85 -7.30
CA PHE A 140 -9.18 -12.01 -7.54
C PHE A 140 -9.89 -13.16 -8.27
N SER A 141 -11.22 -13.10 -8.38
CA SER A 141 -12.03 -13.98 -9.23
C SER A 141 -12.38 -13.33 -10.57
N ASP A 142 -11.95 -12.08 -10.81
CA ASP A 142 -12.24 -11.36 -12.04
C ASP A 142 -11.58 -12.05 -13.25
N PRO A 143 -12.29 -12.22 -14.39
CA PRO A 143 -11.69 -12.83 -15.57
C PRO A 143 -10.41 -12.13 -16.06
N ALA A 144 -10.33 -10.80 -15.91
CA ALA A 144 -9.13 -10.05 -16.27
C ALA A 144 -7.95 -10.37 -15.34
N TYR A 145 -8.22 -10.56 -14.04
CA TYR A 145 -7.21 -10.99 -13.08
C TYR A 145 -6.75 -12.43 -13.34
N LEU A 146 -7.67 -13.36 -13.57
CA LEU A 146 -7.32 -14.75 -13.87
C LEU A 146 -6.49 -14.88 -15.15
N SER A 147 -6.80 -14.08 -16.17
CA SER A 147 -6.00 -13.98 -17.40
C SER A 147 -4.59 -13.44 -17.10
N PHE A 148 -4.49 -12.35 -16.34
CA PHE A 148 -3.21 -11.78 -15.92
C PHE A 148 -2.36 -12.77 -15.12
N LYS A 149 -2.96 -13.43 -14.11
CA LYS A 149 -2.29 -14.47 -13.30
C LYS A 149 -1.70 -15.58 -14.18
N ARG A 150 -2.45 -16.05 -15.18
CA ARG A 150 -1.97 -17.07 -16.12
C ARG A 150 -0.78 -16.57 -16.94
N GLN A 151 -0.80 -15.32 -17.39
CA GLN A 151 0.32 -14.74 -18.15
C GLN A 151 1.61 -14.66 -17.33
N VAL A 152 1.49 -14.26 -16.06
CA VAL A 152 2.64 -14.24 -15.13
C VAL A 152 3.23 -15.65 -14.97
N GLN A 153 2.38 -16.67 -14.81
CA GLN A 153 2.81 -18.06 -14.67
C GLN A 153 3.39 -18.68 -15.94
N ILE A 154 3.13 -18.12 -17.13
CA ILE A 154 3.74 -18.57 -18.40
C ILE A 154 5.16 -18.03 -18.57
N ILE A 155 5.46 -16.87 -17.97
CA ILE A 155 6.71 -16.14 -18.16
C ILE A 155 7.73 -16.39 -17.03
N ALA A 156 7.26 -16.86 -15.87
CA ALA A 156 8.09 -17.30 -14.73
C ALA A 156 8.66 -18.71 -14.95
#